data_AF-A0A653RU28-F1
#
_entry.id   AF-A0A653RU28-F1
#
_cell.length_a   1.000
_cell.length_b   1.000
_cell.length_c   1.000
_cell.angle_alpha   90.00
_cell.angle_beta   90.00
_cell.angle_gamma   90.00
#
_symmetry.space_group_name_H-M   'P 1'
#
loop_
_entity.id
_entity.type
_entity.pdbx_description
1 polymer ?
#
loop_
_entity_poly.entity_id
_entity_poly.type
_entity_poly.pdbx_seq_one_letter_code
_entity_poly.pdbx_strand_id
1 'polypeptide(L)'
;MSRMEIVYQGLPYSIAVEDPDEFRAEVLDSISAGQFRWLQVDRGEGQLEPITILIGPGIGIAMGTPDGPSQDTPSSALPQGQDPDLLS
;
A
#
# COMPACT_ATOMS: atom_id res chain seq x y z
N MET A 1 -16.09 -7.03 6.12
CA MET A 1 -14.81 -6.87 5.41
C MET A 1 -14.18 -5.56 5.83
N SER A 2 -12.88 -5.60 6.07
CA SER A 2 -12.02 -4.50 6.48
C SER A 2 -11.04 -4.19 5.35
N ARG A 3 -10.82 -2.89 5.11
CA ARG A 3 -9.81 -2.45 4.14
C ARG A 3 -8.44 -2.44 4.82
N MET A 4 -7.47 -3.05 4.16
CA MET A 4 -6.06 -2.95 4.51
C MET A 4 -5.31 -2.16 3.44
N GLU A 5 -4.30 -1.43 3.89
CA GLU A 5 -3.33 -0.77 3.03
C GLU A 5 -2.09 -1.64 2.90
N ILE A 6 -1.57 -1.75 1.68
CA ILE A 6 -0.39 -2.52 1.33
C ILE A 6 0.61 -1.57 0.67
N VAL A 7 1.86 -1.59 1.13
CA VAL A 7 2.97 -0.98 0.39
C VAL A 7 3.80 -2.10 -0.20
N TYR A 8 3.87 -2.14 -1.53
CA TYR A 8 4.60 -3.15 -2.29
C TYR A 8 5.57 -2.45 -3.24
N GLN A 9 6.87 -2.71 -3.08
CA GLN A 9 7.94 -2.06 -3.87
C GLN A 9 7.85 -0.51 -3.86
N GLY A 10 7.42 0.07 -2.74
CA GLY A 10 7.27 1.51 -2.56
C GLY A 10 5.97 2.12 -3.14
N LEU A 11 5.09 1.30 -3.73
CA LEU A 11 3.80 1.75 -4.25
C LEU A 11 2.66 1.33 -3.31
N PRO A 12 1.66 2.22 -3.09
CA PRO A 12 0.50 1.92 -2.27
C PRO A 12 -0.55 1.13 -3.06
N TYR A 13 -1.20 0.19 -2.36
CA TYR A 13 -2.31 -0.63 -2.80
C TYR A 13 -3.30 -0.82 -1.65
N SER A 14 -4.49 -1.35 -1.96
CA SER A 14 -5.43 -1.77 -0.94
C SER A 14 -6.04 -3.14 -1.21
N ILE A 15 -6.46 -3.83 -0.16
CA ILE A 15 -7.18 -5.10 -0.24
C ILE A 15 -8.34 -5.11 0.76
N ALA A 16 -9.46 -5.71 0.38
CA ALA A 16 -10.56 -6.00 1.29
C ALA A 16 -10.40 -7.43 1.84
N VAL A 17 -10.37 -7.57 3.17
CA VAL A 17 -10.24 -8.86 3.86
C VAL A 17 -11.33 -9.01 4.90
N GLU A 18 -11.59 -10.23 5.37
CA GLU A 18 -12.57 -10.44 6.45
C GLU A 18 -11.98 -10.06 7.81
N ASP A 19 -10.80 -10.60 8.13
CA ASP A 19 -10.04 -10.35 9.35
C ASP A 19 -8.60 -9.92 9.00
N PRO A 20 -8.21 -8.66 9.29
CA PRO A 20 -6.86 -8.17 9.05
C PRO A 20 -5.74 -8.89 9.81
N ASP A 21 -6.00 -9.34 11.04
CA ASP A 21 -4.99 -10.03 11.85
C ASP A 21 -4.73 -11.44 11.32
N GLU A 22 -5.81 -12.16 10.98
CA GLU A 22 -5.70 -13.48 10.37
C GLU A 22 -4.98 -13.40 9.02
N PHE A 23 -5.33 -12.42 8.17
CA PHE A 23 -4.69 -12.24 6.88
C PHE A 23 -3.18 -11.93 7.00
N ARG A 24 -2.79 -11.07 7.96
CA ARG A 24 -1.37 -10.81 8.23
C ARG A 24 -0.63 -12.08 8.64
N ALA A 25 -1.23 -12.89 9.51
CA ALA A 25 -0.64 -14.14 9.97
C ALA A 25 -0.46 -15.12 8.80
N GLU A 26 -1.47 -15.26 7.93
CA GLU A 26 -1.43 -16.14 6.77
C GLU A 26 -0.34 -15.75 5.74
N VAL A 27 -0.21 -14.45 5.47
CA VAL A 27 0.84 -13.93 4.58
C VAL A 27 2.23 -14.18 5.18
N LEU A 28 2.40 -13.92 6.48
CA LEU A 28 3.67 -14.13 7.17
C LEU A 28 4.06 -15.61 7.19
N ASP A 29 3.11 -16.52 7.42
CA ASP A 29 3.33 -17.97 7.39
C ASP A 29 3.75 -18.43 5.99
N SER A 30 3.04 -17.99 4.94
CA SER A 30 3.38 -18.32 3.54
C SER A 30 4.80 -17.89 3.17
N ILE A 31 5.19 -16.65 3.53
CA ILE A 31 6.54 -16.13 3.26
C ILE A 31 7.59 -16.91 4.07
N SER A 32 7.32 -17.20 5.34
CA SER A 32 8.23 -17.95 6.22
C SER A 32 8.42 -19.40 5.77
N ALA A 33 7.39 -20.00 5.17
CA ALA A 33 7.43 -21.32 4.56
C ALA A 33 8.16 -21.37 3.20
N GLY A 34 8.66 -20.23 2.71
CA GLY A 34 9.35 -20.18 1.42
C GLY A 34 8.40 -20.14 0.21
N GLN A 35 7.12 -19.88 0.43
CA GLN A 35 6.08 -19.99 -0.61
C GLN A 35 5.82 -18.64 -1.29
N PHE A 36 5.58 -18.71 -2.60
CA PHE A 36 5.13 -17.59 -3.40
C PHE A 36 3.60 -17.62 -3.53
N ARG A 37 2.96 -16.45 -3.48
CA ARG A 37 1.50 -16.31 -3.58
C ARG A 37 1.12 -15.09 -4.41
N TRP A 38 0.05 -15.21 -5.18
CA TRP A 38 -0.57 -14.10 -5.88
C TRP A 38 -1.66 -13.46 -5.01
N LEU A 39 -1.62 -12.14 -4.86
CA LEU A 39 -2.66 -11.36 -4.18
C LEU A 39 -3.38 -10.49 -5.20
N GLN A 40 -4.71 -10.49 -5.17
CA GLN A 40 -5.52 -9.53 -5.89
C GLN A 40 -5.73 -8.30 -5.00
N VAL A 41 -5.23 -7.17 -5.46
CA VAL A 41 -5.27 -5.88 -4.75
C VAL A 41 -5.81 -4.81 -5.69
N ASP A 42 -6.21 -3.68 -5.12
CA ASP A 42 -6.61 -2.51 -5.87
C ASP A 42 -5.49 -1.47 -5.89
N ARG A 43 -5.31 -0.81 -7.03
CA ARG A 43 -4.37 0.28 -7.24
C ARG A 43 -5.09 1.58 -7.56
N GLY A 44 -4.56 2.70 -7.07
CA GLY A 44 -4.96 4.05 -7.47
C GLY A 44 -5.86 4.77 -6.46
N GLU A 45 -5.92 6.09 -6.60
CA GLU A 45 -6.81 6.98 -5.84
C GLU A 45 -8.05 7.29 -6.71
N GLY A 46 -9.25 7.09 -6.16
CA GLY A 46 -10.52 7.33 -6.85
C GLY A 46 -11.07 6.11 -7.58
N GLN A 47 -10.53 5.77 -8.75
CA GLN A 47 -10.96 4.57 -9.50
C GLN A 47 -10.00 3.42 -9.20
N LEU A 48 -10.42 2.54 -8.30
CA LEU A 48 -9.68 1.34 -7.94
C LEU A 48 -9.56 0.42 -9.17
N GLU A 49 -8.31 0.23 -9.62
CA GLU A 49 -7.96 -0.70 -10.68
C GLU A 49 -7.48 -2.02 -10.05
N PRO A 50 -8.20 -3.15 -10.26
CA PRO A 50 -7.78 -4.43 -9.72
C PRO A 50 -6.52 -4.93 -10.43
N ILE A 51 -5.54 -5.36 -9.67
CA ILE A 51 -4.26 -5.89 -10.15
C ILE A 51 -3.79 -7.05 -9.28
N THR A 52 -3.08 -7.99 -9.89
CA THR A 52 -2.49 -9.12 -9.19
C THR A 52 -1.00 -8.87 -8.93
N ILE A 53 -0.58 -8.95 -7.67
CA ILE A 53 0.83 -8.81 -7.26
C ILE A 53 1.37 -10.12 -6.71
N LEU A 54 2.67 -10.39 -6.91
CA LEU A 54 3.36 -11.56 -6.37
C LEU A 54 3.96 -11.21 -5.01
N ILE A 55 3.71 -12.02 -3.99
CA ILE A 55 4.42 -11.95 -2.71
C ILE A 55 5.23 -13.23 -2.49
N GLY A 56 6.28 -13.15 -1.68
CA GLY A 56 7.11 -14.30 -1.35
C GLY A 56 8.46 -13.91 -0.74
N PRO A 57 9.32 -14.91 -0.49
CA PRO A 57 10.64 -14.70 0.10
C PRO A 57 11.48 -13.70 -0.69
N GLY A 58 12.08 -12.74 0.02
CA GLY A 58 12.94 -11.72 -0.59
C GLY A 58 12.21 -10.54 -1.22
N ILE A 59 10.87 -10.51 -1.20
CA ILE A 59 10.05 -9.39 -1.69
C ILE A 59 9.55 -8.56 -0.51
N GLY A 60 9.92 -7.27 -0.48
CA GLY A 60 9.52 -6.36 0.59
C GLY A 60 8.04 -5.97 0.48
N ILE A 61 7.29 -6.23 1.54
CA ILE A 61 5.88 -5.84 1.66
C ILE A 61 5.59 -5.31 3.07
N ALA A 62 4.83 -4.23 3.16
CA ALA A 62 4.26 -3.74 4.41
C ALA A 62 2.72 -3.77 4.33
N MET A 63 2.08 -4.09 5.44
CA MET A 63 0.62 -4.21 5.54
C MET A 63 0.13 -3.52 6.81
N GLY A 64 -0.93 -2.72 6.70
CA GLY A 64 -1.50 -1.99 7.82
C GLY A 64 -3.00 -1.81 7.70
N THR A 65 -3.66 -1.56 8.83
CA THR A 65 -5.02 -1.04 8.88
C THR A 65 -4.93 0.46 9.21
N PRO A 66 -5.59 1.34 8.45
CA PRO A 66 -5.57 2.76 8.76
C PRO A 66 -6.32 3.01 10.10
N ASP A 67 -5.61 3.58 11.09
CA ASP A 67 -6.18 3.93 12.41
C ASP A 67 -6.89 5.31 12.40
N GLY A 68 -7.22 5.83 11.21
CA GLY A 68 -7.80 7.16 11.00
C GLY A 68 -8.19 7.38 9.53
N PRO A 69 -8.62 8.59 9.12
CA PRO A 69 -8.81 8.89 7.70
C PRO A 69 -7.50 8.63 6.96
N SER A 70 -7.57 7.97 5.80
CA SER A 70 -6.40 7.67 4.97
C SER A 70 -5.50 8.90 4.88
N GLN A 71 -4.29 8.78 5.43
CA GLN A 71 -3.28 9.82 5.23
C GLN A 71 -2.64 9.52 3.88
N ASP A 72 -3.29 10.02 2.84
CA ASP A 72 -2.68 10.16 1.53
C ASP A 72 -1.31 10.79 1.77
N THR A 73 -0.23 10.03 1.58
CA THR A 73 1.09 10.62 1.53
C THR A 73 1.09 11.38 0.22
N PRO A 74 1.07 12.72 0.20
CA PRO A 74 1.13 13.44 -1.06
C PRO A 74 2.45 13.03 -1.71
N SER A 75 2.36 12.25 -2.79
CA SER A 75 3.45 12.05 -3.74
C SER A 75 4.04 13.43 -3.97
N SER A 76 5.28 13.65 -3.55
CA SER A 76 5.86 14.97 -3.36
C SER A 76 5.55 15.88 -4.55
N ALA A 77 4.52 16.72 -4.41
CA ALA A 77 4.46 17.96 -5.15
C ALA A 77 5.61 18.77 -4.57
N LEU A 78 6.77 18.68 -5.22
CA LEU A 78 7.85 19.66 -5.04
C LEU A 78 7.17 21.03 -4.96
N PRO A 79 7.42 21.86 -3.93
CA PRO A 79 6.85 23.19 -3.89
C PRO A 79 7.21 23.89 -5.19
N GLN A 80 6.19 24.11 -6.04
CA GLN A 80 6.31 24.94 -7.21
C GLN A 80 6.83 26.30 -6.75
N GLY A 81 7.87 26.79 -7.43
CA GLY A 81 8.74 27.86 -6.97
C GLY A 81 8.01 29.00 -6.26
N GLN A 82 8.47 29.29 -5.04
CA GLN A 82 8.34 30.64 -4.50
C GLN A 82 9.11 31.58 -5.43
N ASP A 83 8.40 32.27 -6.32
CA ASP A 83 8.92 33.44 -7.01
C ASP A 83 9.34 34.48 -5.97
N PRO A 84 10.62 34.92 -5.94
CA PRO A 84 11.04 35.99 -5.07
C PRO A 84 10.77 37.32 -5.78
N ASP A 85 9.52 37.78 -5.76
CA ASP A 85 9.20 39.17 -6.13
C ASP A 85 9.02 40.00 -4.85
N LEU A 86 10.15 40.33 -4.25
CA LEU A 86 10.26 41.33 -3.18
C LEU A 86 11.50 42.17 -3.44
N LEU A 87 11.44 43.10 -4.39
CA LEU A 87 12.14 44.39 -4.33
C LEU A 87 11.41 45.42 -5.20
N SER A 88 10.58 46.26 -4.57
CA SER A 88 10.22 47.61 -5.05
C SER A 88 10.38 48.58 -3.90
#